data_AF-A0A2V4D0E1-F1
#
_entry.id   AF-A0A2V4D0E1-F1
#
_cell.length_a   1.000
_cell.length_b   1.000
_cell.length_c   1.000
_cell.angle_alpha   90.00
_cell.angle_beta   90.00
_cell.angle_gamma   90.00
#
_symmetry.space_group_name_H-M   'P 1'
#
loop_
_entity.id
_entity.type
_entity.pdbx_description
1 polymer ?
#
loop_
_entity_poly.entity_id
_entity_poly.type
_entity_poly.pdbx_seq_one_letter_code
_entity_poly.pdbx_strand_id
1 'polypeptide(L)'
;MALSKNSKKKIKKSKEKLVEEEIPNQLKFLRDLVNLITGTDFSKIADVLYGKKRVNEFVIAEKLEITINKTRNILYKLLNYGLVSFTRKKDKKNGGWYTYFWTLNIEKSLQFLKSKLIEKMETLENSFKNRSSQRFYYCPSEKLEYTEEEAMEYNFICKETGEVLELKDNSKLVDDLKLDISNLKETSKLIDLELEILKKKREASISRRLKKEAKEKAKERKRRRIERAKERKKEEIKKKKPSKKPVKKTKKKLVKKTKKKPSKKPVKKTKKKLVKKTNLLKKMVKKIKKTSKKK
;
A
#
# COMPACT_ATOMS: atom_id res chain seq x y z
N MET A 1 51.75 -16.20 -20.43
CA MET A 1 50.40 -16.41 -19.84
C MET A 1 49.97 -15.33 -18.81
N ALA A 2 50.53 -14.11 -18.84
CA ALA A 2 50.24 -13.07 -17.82
C ALA A 2 49.53 -11.80 -18.34
N LEU A 3 49.33 -11.63 -19.66
CA LEU A 3 48.73 -10.40 -20.23
C LEU A 3 47.20 -10.45 -20.42
N SER A 4 46.56 -11.61 -20.24
CA SER A 4 45.10 -11.78 -20.43
C SER A 4 44.27 -11.53 -19.16
N LYS A 5 44.88 -11.56 -17.98
CA LYS A 5 44.17 -11.38 -16.70
C LYS A 5 43.91 -9.90 -16.37
N ASN A 6 44.73 -8.98 -16.88
CA ASN A 6 44.62 -7.55 -16.58
C ASN A 6 43.58 -6.81 -17.44
N SER A 7 43.33 -7.25 -18.67
CA SER A 7 42.25 -6.73 -19.52
C SER A 7 40.87 -7.12 -18.98
N LYS A 8 40.69 -8.38 -18.54
CA LYS A 8 39.43 -8.84 -17.92
C LYS A 8 39.12 -8.13 -16.60
N LYS A 9 40.12 -7.72 -15.82
CA LYS A 9 39.94 -6.94 -14.57
C LYS A 9 39.60 -5.47 -14.86
N LYS A 10 40.20 -4.85 -15.89
CA LYS A 10 39.82 -3.50 -16.36
C LYS A 10 38.41 -3.47 -16.96
N ILE A 11 38.01 -4.50 -17.71
CA ILE A 11 36.67 -4.64 -18.29
C ILE A 11 35.61 -4.96 -17.20
N LYS A 12 35.96 -5.70 -16.14
CA LYS A 12 35.07 -5.87 -14.97
C LYS A 12 34.91 -4.56 -14.19
N LYS A 13 36.00 -3.82 -13.99
CA LYS A 13 35.97 -2.55 -13.24
C LYS A 13 35.31 -1.40 -14.02
N SER A 14 35.29 -1.47 -15.37
CA SER A 14 34.49 -0.56 -16.21
C SER A 14 33.03 -1.00 -16.31
N LYS A 15 32.73 -2.31 -16.35
CA LYS A 15 31.34 -2.81 -16.26
C LYS A 15 30.70 -2.62 -14.88
N GLU A 16 31.48 -2.61 -13.79
CA GLU A 16 30.99 -2.27 -12.45
C GLU A 16 30.84 -0.76 -12.21
N LYS A 17 31.48 0.09 -13.03
CA LYS A 17 31.30 1.56 -13.03
C LYS A 17 30.22 2.07 -13.97
N LEU A 18 29.69 1.23 -14.86
CA LEU A 18 28.59 1.58 -15.77
C LEU A 18 27.20 1.18 -15.25
N VAL A 19 27.07 0.93 -13.94
CA VAL A 19 25.78 0.67 -13.27
C VAL A 19 25.37 1.84 -12.38
N GLU A 20 26.09 2.97 -12.43
CA GLU A 20 25.75 4.19 -11.68
C GLU A 20 24.86 5.19 -12.46
N GLU A 21 24.45 4.86 -13.69
CA GLU A 21 23.63 5.74 -14.52
C GLU A 21 22.27 5.10 -14.83
N GLU A 22 21.41 5.10 -13.82
CA GLU A 22 19.94 5.09 -13.90
C GLU A 22 19.46 4.90 -12.46
N ILE A 23 19.63 5.95 -11.63
CA ILE A 23 18.79 6.02 -10.44
C ILE A 23 17.36 6.02 -10.99
N PRO A 24 16.53 5.00 -10.72
CA PRO A 24 15.17 5.00 -11.22
C PRO A 24 14.52 6.28 -10.71
N ASN A 25 13.90 7.08 -11.59
CA ASN A 25 13.26 8.36 -11.24
C ASN A 25 12.47 8.28 -9.91
N GLN A 26 11.89 7.12 -9.63
CA GLN A 26 11.30 6.73 -8.36
C GLN A 26 12.13 7.10 -7.11
N LEU A 27 13.42 6.77 -7.04
CA LEU A 27 14.22 7.01 -5.85
C LEU A 27 14.44 8.50 -5.60
N LYS A 28 14.67 9.28 -6.67
CA LYS A 28 14.75 10.75 -6.60
C LYS A 28 13.43 11.33 -6.07
N PHE A 29 12.30 10.93 -6.65
CA PHE A 29 10.98 11.35 -6.19
C PHE A 29 10.70 10.98 -4.73
N LEU A 30 11.14 9.80 -4.29
CA LEU A 30 10.98 9.38 -2.90
C LEU A 30 11.86 10.20 -1.94
N ARG A 31 13.07 10.57 -2.33
CA ARG A 31 13.94 11.45 -1.54
C ARG A 31 13.32 12.83 -1.38
N ASP A 32 12.87 13.42 -2.49
CA ASP A 32 12.22 14.74 -2.51
C ASP A 32 10.97 14.73 -1.62
N LEU A 33 10.18 13.64 -1.71
CA LEU A 33 8.99 13.47 -0.88
C LEU A 33 9.30 13.39 0.62
N VAL A 34 10.34 12.63 1.00
CA VAL A 34 10.73 12.53 2.40
C VAL A 34 11.13 13.90 2.93
N ASN A 35 11.97 14.63 2.19
CA ASN A 35 12.41 15.97 2.58
C ASN A 35 11.23 16.95 2.71
N LEU A 36 10.25 16.90 1.79
CA LEU A 36 9.03 17.71 1.85
C LEU A 36 8.23 17.48 3.14
N ILE A 37 8.18 16.24 3.64
CA ILE A 37 7.39 15.89 4.83
C ILE A 37 8.14 16.14 6.13
N THR A 38 9.44 15.83 6.15
CA THR A 38 10.25 15.95 7.37
C THR A 38 10.78 17.36 7.58
N GLY A 39 10.83 18.19 6.53
CA GLY A 39 11.41 19.54 6.56
C GLY A 39 12.92 19.54 6.82
N THR A 40 13.56 18.37 6.70
CA THR A 40 14.94 18.08 7.10
C THR A 40 15.49 17.00 6.19
N ASP A 41 16.79 17.00 5.94
CA ASP A 41 17.43 16.07 5.01
C ASP A 41 17.52 14.64 5.56
N PHE A 42 16.44 13.90 5.39
CA PHE A 42 16.35 12.47 5.68
C PHE A 42 16.16 11.62 4.42
N SER A 43 16.58 12.15 3.27
CA SER A 43 16.56 11.49 1.96
C SER A 43 17.09 10.06 1.98
N LYS A 44 18.13 9.79 2.78
CA LYS A 44 18.72 8.46 2.99
C LYS A 44 17.71 7.39 3.47
N ILE A 45 16.62 7.78 4.15
CA ILE A 45 15.57 6.85 4.59
C ILE A 45 14.92 6.16 3.39
N ALA A 46 14.69 6.92 2.31
CA ALA A 46 14.13 6.38 1.08
C ALA A 46 15.05 5.29 0.51
N ASP A 47 16.37 5.52 0.49
CA ASP A 47 17.37 4.57 -0.01
C ASP A 47 17.39 3.27 0.79
N VAL A 48 17.26 3.37 2.11
CA VAL A 48 17.26 2.20 2.99
C VAL A 48 16.01 1.35 2.76
N LEU A 49 14.86 1.99 2.57
CA LEU A 49 13.56 1.32 2.44
C LEU A 49 13.22 0.90 1.00
N TYR A 50 13.83 1.52 -0.01
CA TYR A 50 13.55 1.26 -1.41
C TYR A 50 13.89 -0.18 -1.78
N GLY A 51 12.96 -0.85 -2.47
CA GLY A 51 13.10 -2.25 -2.90
C GLY A 51 13.06 -3.30 -1.78
N LYS A 52 13.07 -2.91 -0.50
CA LYS A 52 13.10 -3.84 0.64
C LYS A 52 11.75 -3.92 1.33
N LYS A 53 11.44 -5.12 1.84
CA LYS A 53 10.23 -5.38 2.63
C LYS A 53 10.64 -5.78 4.03
N ARG A 54 9.91 -5.29 5.03
CA ARG A 54 10.12 -5.60 6.46
C ARG A 54 11.54 -5.26 6.94
N VAL A 55 11.92 -4.00 6.81
CA VAL A 55 13.19 -3.49 7.36
C VAL A 55 13.00 -3.18 8.84
N ASN A 56 13.94 -3.61 9.68
CA ASN A 56 13.90 -3.35 11.12
C ASN A 56 14.26 -1.88 11.42
N GLU A 57 13.57 -1.25 12.36
CA GLU A 57 13.83 0.14 12.77
C GLU A 57 15.27 0.38 13.25
N PHE A 58 15.91 -0.61 13.90
CA PHE A 58 17.31 -0.51 14.32
C PHE A 58 18.28 -0.43 13.14
N VAL A 59 18.03 -1.21 12.08
CA VAL A 59 18.84 -1.18 10.85
C VAL A 59 18.68 0.14 10.12
N ILE A 60 17.49 0.76 10.20
CA ILE A 60 17.24 2.08 9.63
C ILE A 60 18.04 3.13 10.41
N ALA A 61 17.98 3.11 11.74
CA ALA A 61 18.72 4.04 12.60
C ALA A 61 20.24 3.95 12.38
N GLU A 62 20.78 2.73 12.31
CA GLU A 62 22.20 2.46 12.08
C GLU A 62 22.67 3.03 10.74
N LYS A 63 21.93 2.78 9.64
CA LYS A 63 22.29 3.28 8.31
C LYS A 63 22.17 4.80 8.14
N LEU A 64 21.41 5.44 9.01
CA LEU A 64 21.20 6.89 9.00
C LEU A 64 22.10 7.62 9.98
N GLU A 65 22.81 6.89 10.84
CA GLU A 65 23.63 7.45 11.91
C GLU A 65 22.85 8.40 12.83
N ILE A 66 21.58 8.05 13.11
CA ILE A 66 20.71 8.82 14.02
C ILE A 66 20.17 7.95 15.14
N THR A 67 19.71 8.59 16.21
CA THR A 67 19.09 7.88 17.33
C THR A 67 17.80 7.16 16.90
N ILE A 68 17.51 6.04 17.56
CA ILE A 68 16.31 5.23 17.30
C ILE A 68 15.04 6.07 17.52
N ASN A 69 15.04 6.95 18.52
CA ASN A 69 13.89 7.83 18.80
C ASN A 69 13.63 8.80 17.65
N LYS A 70 14.69 9.42 17.09
CA LYS A 70 14.57 10.29 15.91
C LYS A 70 14.07 9.52 14.70
N THR A 71 14.60 8.31 14.49
CA THR A 71 14.15 7.39 13.44
C THR A 71 12.65 7.09 13.55
N ARG A 72 12.17 6.74 14.75
CA ARG A 72 10.75 6.47 15.01
C ARG A 72 9.87 7.68 14.74
N ASN A 73 10.28 8.87 15.19
CA ASN A 73 9.54 10.10 14.92
C ASN A 73 9.36 10.34 13.42
N ILE A 74 10.40 10.13 12.62
CA ILE A 74 10.32 10.25 11.17
C ILE A 74 9.42 9.17 10.57
N LEU A 75 9.57 7.91 10.99
CA LEU A 75 8.74 6.80 10.51
C LEU A 75 7.25 7.01 10.85
N TYR A 76 6.93 7.59 12.00
CA TYR A 76 5.56 7.95 12.38
C TYR A 76 5.01 9.12 11.55
N LYS A 77 5.82 10.15 11.26
CA LYS A 77 5.43 11.19 10.30
C LYS A 77 5.08 10.58 8.94
N LEU A 78 5.94 9.72 8.41
CA LEU A 78 5.71 9.05 7.12
C LEU A 78 4.50 8.09 7.15
N LEU A 79 4.23 7.47 8.31
CA LEU A 79 3.06 6.63 8.53
C LEU A 79 1.75 7.43 8.49
N ASN A 80 1.73 8.65 9.05
CA ASN A 80 0.54 9.51 9.05
C ASN A 80 0.07 9.86 7.63
N TYR A 81 1.02 10.06 6.71
CA TYR A 81 0.75 10.26 5.28
C TYR A 81 0.53 8.95 4.51
N GLY A 82 0.55 7.79 5.19
CA GLY A 82 0.31 6.48 4.59
C GLY A 82 1.42 5.98 3.66
N LEU A 83 2.61 6.56 3.74
CA LEU A 83 3.76 6.24 2.88
C LEU A 83 4.44 4.94 3.29
N VAL A 84 4.46 4.66 4.59
CA VAL A 84 5.07 3.46 5.15
C VAL A 84 4.02 2.66 5.89
N SER A 85 4.18 1.35 5.90
CA SER A 85 3.39 0.41 6.69
C SER A 85 4.30 -0.37 7.61
N PHE A 86 3.82 -0.73 8.79
CA PHE A 86 4.58 -1.54 9.73
C PHE A 86 3.90 -2.89 10.00
N THR A 87 4.69 -3.88 10.37
CA THR A 87 4.23 -5.17 10.90
C THR A 87 5.03 -5.46 12.16
N ARG A 88 4.35 -5.83 13.24
CA ARG A 88 4.99 -6.27 14.48
C ARG A 88 5.15 -7.77 14.52
N LYS A 89 6.30 -8.25 15.00
CA LYS A 89 6.54 -9.66 15.27
C LYS A 89 6.94 -9.82 16.73
N LYS A 90 6.37 -10.81 17.41
CA LYS A 90 6.76 -11.18 18.76
C LYS A 90 7.98 -12.09 18.69
N ASP A 91 9.05 -11.72 19.36
CA ASP A 91 10.24 -12.56 19.46
C ASP A 91 10.05 -13.66 20.50
N LYS A 92 10.07 -14.91 20.03
CA LYS A 92 9.94 -16.10 20.88
C LYS A 92 11.20 -16.38 21.72
N LYS A 93 12.37 -15.91 21.27
CA LYS A 93 13.66 -16.19 21.92
C LYS A 93 13.97 -15.22 23.07
N ASN A 94 13.64 -13.94 22.93
CA ASN A 94 14.10 -12.90 23.86
C ASN A 94 13.04 -12.56 24.94
N GLY A 95 12.19 -13.49 25.36
CA GLY A 95 11.22 -13.22 26.43
C GLY A 95 9.96 -12.43 26.01
N GLY A 96 9.72 -12.24 24.70
CA GLY A 96 8.40 -11.77 24.21
C GLY A 96 8.30 -10.31 23.77
N TRP A 97 9.41 -9.58 23.60
CA TRP A 97 9.40 -8.23 23.03
C TRP A 97 8.85 -8.20 21.59
N TYR A 98 8.35 -7.02 21.18
CA TYR A 98 7.88 -6.78 19.82
C TYR A 98 8.94 -6.04 19.00
N THR A 99 9.27 -6.58 17.83
CA THR A 99 10.09 -5.90 16.82
C THR A 99 9.20 -5.32 15.74
N TYR A 100 9.43 -4.05 15.40
CA TYR A 100 8.72 -3.35 14.35
C TYR A 100 9.47 -3.46 13.03
N PHE A 101 8.76 -3.93 12.01
CA PHE A 101 9.27 -4.03 10.65
C PHE A 101 8.51 -3.10 9.72
N TRP A 102 9.24 -2.22 9.06
CA TRP A 102 8.71 -1.17 8.20
C TRP A 102 8.82 -1.55 6.72
N THR A 103 7.85 -1.13 5.93
CA THR A 103 7.80 -1.36 4.48
C THR A 103 7.25 -0.12 3.79
N LEU A 104 8.02 0.44 2.86
CA LEU A 104 7.62 1.58 2.05
C LEU A 104 6.61 1.17 0.97
N ASN A 105 5.59 2.00 0.78
CA ASN A 105 4.60 1.82 -0.26
C ASN A 105 4.85 2.82 -1.40
N ILE A 106 5.68 2.42 -2.35
CA ILE A 106 6.12 3.27 -3.47
C ILE A 106 4.94 3.87 -4.23
N GLU A 107 3.88 3.09 -4.50
CA GLU A 107 2.74 3.58 -5.25
C GLU A 107 1.97 4.67 -4.52
N LYS A 108 1.71 4.49 -3.22
CA LYS A 108 1.08 5.53 -2.40
C LYS A 108 1.97 6.76 -2.28
N SER A 109 3.28 6.57 -2.16
CA SER A 109 4.24 7.66 -2.12
C SER A 109 4.23 8.51 -3.38
N LEU A 110 4.23 7.89 -4.56
CA LEU A 110 4.14 8.61 -5.82
C LEU A 110 2.78 9.29 -6.01
N GLN A 111 1.68 8.67 -5.58
CA GLN A 111 0.36 9.32 -5.59
C GLN A 111 0.30 10.56 -4.68
N PHE A 112 0.87 10.47 -3.48
CA PHE A 112 0.91 11.59 -2.56
C PHE A 112 1.84 12.72 -3.05
N LEU A 113 2.99 12.37 -3.65
CA LEU A 113 3.85 13.36 -4.28
C LEU A 113 3.10 14.08 -5.41
N LYS A 114 2.37 13.34 -6.25
CA LYS A 114 1.54 13.92 -7.31
C LYS A 114 0.51 14.90 -6.75
N SER A 115 -0.22 14.54 -5.70
CA SER A 115 -1.19 15.47 -5.11
C SER A 115 -0.54 16.75 -4.60
N LYS A 116 0.67 16.66 -4.02
CA LYS A 116 1.42 17.85 -3.58
C LYS A 116 1.95 18.70 -4.72
N LEU A 117 2.36 18.08 -5.82
CA LEU A 117 2.74 18.82 -7.03
C LEU A 117 1.53 19.54 -7.64
N ILE A 118 0.35 18.91 -7.65
CA ILE A 118 -0.89 19.55 -8.13
C ILE A 118 -1.25 20.74 -7.25
N GLU A 119 -1.26 20.59 -5.92
CA GLU A 119 -1.50 21.70 -4.99
C GLU A 119 -0.52 22.86 -5.26
N LYS A 120 0.78 22.56 -5.42
CA LYS A 120 1.80 23.58 -5.73
C LYS A 120 1.54 24.23 -7.09
N MET A 121 1.19 23.46 -8.12
CA MET A 121 0.86 23.99 -9.43
C MET A 121 -0.35 24.93 -9.37
N GLU A 122 -1.42 24.56 -8.66
CA GLU A 122 -2.60 25.40 -8.49
C GLU A 122 -2.23 26.73 -7.81
N THR A 123 -1.37 26.70 -6.78
CA THR A 123 -0.91 27.94 -6.13
C THR A 123 -0.12 28.84 -7.09
N LEU A 124 0.77 28.26 -7.90
CA LEU A 124 1.56 29.03 -8.87
C LEU A 124 0.71 29.54 -10.03
N GLU A 125 -0.25 28.74 -10.52
CA GLU A 125 -1.19 29.15 -11.56
C GLU A 125 -2.09 30.31 -11.08
N ASN A 126 -2.48 30.32 -9.81
CA ASN A 126 -3.20 31.45 -9.22
C ASN A 126 -2.31 32.69 -9.10
N SER A 127 -1.06 32.54 -8.62
CA SER A 127 -0.10 33.65 -8.58
C SER A 127 0.17 34.21 -9.98
N PHE A 128 0.33 33.35 -10.99
CA PHE A 128 0.51 33.73 -12.39
C PHE A 128 -0.69 34.52 -12.92
N LYS A 129 -1.92 34.03 -12.68
CA LYS A 129 -3.14 34.73 -13.10
C LYS A 129 -3.22 36.12 -12.49
N ASN A 130 -3.04 36.24 -11.17
CA ASN A 130 -3.07 37.52 -10.47
C ASN A 130 -2.02 38.48 -11.03
N ARG A 131 -0.78 38.01 -11.19
CA ARG A 131 0.34 38.82 -11.70
C ARG A 131 0.22 39.20 -13.18
N SER A 132 -0.48 38.40 -13.98
CA SER A 132 -0.71 38.66 -15.39
C SER A 132 -1.92 39.56 -15.65
N SER A 133 -2.93 39.55 -14.78
CA SER A 133 -4.15 40.36 -14.96
C SER A 133 -4.06 41.73 -14.28
N GLN A 134 -3.36 41.82 -13.15
CA GLN A 134 -3.26 43.04 -12.35
C GLN A 134 -1.94 43.75 -12.59
N ARG A 135 -1.98 45.08 -12.55
CA ARG A 135 -0.81 45.93 -12.51
C ARG A 135 -0.39 46.15 -11.06
N PHE A 136 0.92 46.27 -10.86
CA PHE A 136 1.51 46.50 -9.56
C PHE A 136 2.35 47.76 -9.63
N TYR A 137 2.25 48.55 -8.58
CA TYR A 137 3.03 49.75 -8.38
C TYR A 137 4.01 49.51 -7.24
N TYR A 138 5.15 50.21 -7.26
CA TYR A 138 6.15 50.09 -6.21
C TYR A 138 6.60 51.47 -5.74
N CYS A 139 6.90 51.56 -4.45
CA CYS A 139 7.52 52.75 -3.86
C CYS A 139 9.05 52.57 -3.90
N PRO A 140 9.81 53.49 -4.54
CA PRO A 140 11.28 53.41 -4.60
C PRO A 140 11.96 53.44 -3.23
N SER A 141 11.42 54.22 -2.28
CA SER A 141 12.04 54.42 -0.96
C SER A 141 11.86 53.21 -0.02
N GLU A 142 10.61 52.75 0.18
CA GLU A 142 10.30 51.68 1.14
C GLU A 142 10.30 50.28 0.50
N LYS A 143 10.43 50.19 -0.83
CA LYS A 143 10.35 48.92 -1.60
C LYS A 143 9.06 48.12 -1.34
N LEU A 144 8.01 48.82 -0.95
CA LEU A 144 6.66 48.26 -0.79
C LEU A 144 5.98 48.18 -2.15
N GLU A 145 5.18 47.14 -2.33
CA GLU A 145 4.41 46.87 -3.55
C GLU A 145 2.93 47.08 -3.26
N TYR A 146 2.27 47.82 -4.15
CA TYR A 146 0.86 48.15 -4.08
C TYR A 146 0.14 47.60 -5.31
N THR A 147 -1.09 47.14 -5.11
CA THR A 147 -1.98 46.81 -6.22
C THR A 147 -2.51 48.08 -6.90
N GLU A 148 -3.00 47.96 -8.13
CA GLU A 148 -3.61 49.09 -8.84
C GLU A 148 -4.80 49.69 -8.07
N GLU A 149 -5.61 48.86 -7.41
CA GLU A 149 -6.75 49.30 -6.58
C GLU A 149 -6.27 50.14 -5.39
N GLU A 150 -5.27 49.66 -4.63
CA GLU A 150 -4.67 50.42 -3.52
C GLU A 150 -4.00 51.71 -3.99
N ALA A 151 -3.32 51.66 -5.14
CA ALA A 151 -2.70 52.84 -5.72
C ALA A 151 -3.77 53.88 -6.10
N MET A 152 -4.91 53.47 -6.67
CA MET A 152 -6.02 54.38 -6.96
C MET A 152 -6.62 54.98 -5.69
N GLU A 153 -6.79 54.20 -4.62
CA GLU A 153 -7.28 54.71 -3.33
C GLU A 153 -6.36 55.78 -2.73
N TYR A 154 -5.06 55.67 -2.96
CA TYR A 154 -4.05 56.61 -2.45
C TYR A 154 -3.62 57.66 -3.49
N ASN A 155 -4.34 57.79 -4.61
CA ASN A 155 -4.02 58.69 -5.71
C ASN A 155 -2.58 58.53 -6.24
N PHE A 156 -2.08 57.30 -6.27
CA PHE A 156 -0.72 56.93 -6.66
C PHE A 156 0.38 57.55 -5.79
N ILE A 157 0.09 57.84 -4.52
CA ILE A 157 1.04 58.39 -3.56
C ILE A 157 1.26 57.40 -2.41
N CYS A 158 2.51 57.21 -2.00
CA CYS A 158 2.88 56.39 -0.86
C CYS A 158 2.39 57.01 0.45
N LYS A 159 1.68 56.22 1.28
CA LYS A 159 1.18 56.66 2.58
C LYS A 159 2.27 57.01 3.60
N GLU A 160 3.44 56.40 3.48
CA GLU A 160 4.53 56.54 4.45
C GLU A 160 5.50 57.66 4.08
N THR A 161 5.81 57.81 2.80
CA THR A 161 6.85 58.75 2.32
C THR A 161 6.27 59.96 1.59
N GLY A 162 5.02 59.89 1.09
CA GLY A 162 4.44 60.93 0.25
C GLY A 162 4.98 60.98 -1.19
N GLU A 163 5.81 60.00 -1.58
CA GLU A 163 6.37 59.91 -2.93
C GLU A 163 5.38 59.28 -3.92
N VAL A 164 5.55 59.59 -5.22
CA VAL A 164 4.74 59.02 -6.30
C VAL A 164 5.14 57.56 -6.54
N LEU A 165 4.14 56.68 -6.66
CA LEU A 165 4.36 55.27 -6.94
C LEU A 165 4.73 55.04 -8.42
N GLU A 166 5.68 54.16 -8.67
CA GLU A 166 6.14 53.79 -10.01
C GLU A 166 5.52 52.47 -10.48
N LEU A 167 5.27 52.31 -11.78
CA LEU A 167 4.78 51.06 -12.33
C LEU A 167 5.89 50.00 -12.32
N LYS A 168 5.61 48.85 -11.72
CA LYS A 168 6.56 47.73 -11.68
C LYS A 168 6.40 46.84 -12.91
N ASP A 169 7.51 46.54 -13.58
CA ASP A 169 7.53 45.55 -14.65
C ASP A 169 7.50 44.12 -14.08
N ASN A 170 6.39 43.42 -14.33
CA ASN A 170 6.18 42.05 -13.90
C ASN A 170 6.55 41.01 -14.97
N SER A 171 6.99 41.41 -16.16
CA SER A 171 7.28 40.51 -17.28
C SER A 171 8.19 39.34 -16.88
N LYS A 172 9.33 39.65 -16.23
CA LYS A 172 10.29 38.65 -15.76
C LYS A 172 9.68 37.66 -14.76
N LEU A 173 8.91 38.15 -13.80
CA LEU A 173 8.27 37.30 -12.79
C LEU A 173 7.22 36.37 -13.40
N VAL A 174 6.47 36.87 -14.39
CA VAL A 174 5.47 36.08 -15.12
C VAL A 174 6.16 34.98 -15.93
N ASP A 175 7.30 35.27 -16.56
CA ASP A 175 8.09 34.28 -17.30
C ASP A 175 8.68 33.22 -16.38
N ASP A 176 9.23 33.61 -15.22
CA ASP A 176 9.75 32.69 -14.21
C ASP A 176 8.64 31.75 -13.68
N LEU A 177 7.48 32.30 -13.34
CA LEU A 177 6.31 31.51 -12.91
C LEU A 177 5.86 30.53 -13.99
N LYS A 178 5.87 30.95 -15.26
CA LYS A 178 5.50 30.09 -16.40
C LYS A 178 6.50 28.95 -16.58
N LEU A 179 7.79 29.22 -16.43
CA LEU A 179 8.86 28.23 -16.49
C LEU A 179 8.72 27.22 -15.35
N ASP A 180 8.46 27.67 -14.12
CA ASP A 180 8.22 26.82 -12.97
C ASP A 180 7.00 25.91 -13.15
N ILE A 181 5.88 26.46 -13.64
CA ILE A 181 4.67 25.69 -13.96
C ILE A 181 4.97 24.63 -15.04
N SER A 182 5.77 24.96 -16.05
CA SER A 182 6.18 24.01 -17.10
C SER A 182 7.01 22.86 -16.51
N ASN A 183 8.01 23.17 -15.68
CA ASN A 183 8.84 22.17 -15.02
C ASN A 183 8.01 21.24 -14.11
N LEU A 184 7.06 21.78 -13.37
CA LEU A 184 6.15 20.98 -12.54
C LEU A 184 5.23 20.09 -13.39
N LYS A 185 4.77 20.57 -14.55
CA LYS A 185 3.98 19.76 -15.50
C LYS A 185 4.78 18.59 -16.04
N GLU A 186 6.05 18.80 -16.39
CA GLU A 186 6.93 17.73 -16.86
C GLU A 186 7.19 16.67 -15.78
N THR A 187 7.53 17.10 -14.56
CA THR A 187 7.73 16.17 -13.44
C THR A 187 6.47 15.36 -13.11
N SER A 188 5.30 15.99 -13.15
CA SER A 188 4.00 15.32 -12.96
C SER A 188 3.75 14.25 -14.02
N LYS A 189 4.07 14.52 -15.30
CA LYS A 189 3.98 13.52 -16.39
C LYS A 189 4.89 12.32 -16.14
N LEU A 190 6.12 12.55 -15.69
CA LEU A 190 7.06 11.46 -15.36
C LEU A 190 6.52 10.57 -14.22
N ILE A 191 5.91 11.16 -13.20
CA ILE A 191 5.28 10.42 -12.10
C ILE A 191 4.09 9.60 -12.60
N ASP A 192 3.30 10.13 -13.53
CA ASP A 192 2.16 9.43 -14.11
C ASP A 192 2.57 8.18 -14.92
N LEU A 193 3.61 8.31 -15.74
CA LEU A 193 4.19 7.17 -16.45
C LEU A 193 4.62 6.07 -15.48
N GLU A 194 5.28 6.46 -14.39
CA GLU A 194 5.77 5.52 -13.39
C GLU A 194 4.63 4.83 -12.63
N LEU A 195 3.58 5.59 -12.26
CA LEU A 195 2.38 5.04 -11.66
C LEU A 195 1.69 4.03 -12.58
N GLU A 196 1.68 4.27 -13.88
CA GLU A 196 1.09 3.36 -14.85
C GLU A 196 1.89 2.05 -14.97
N ILE A 197 3.22 2.14 -14.97
CA ILE A 197 4.11 0.96 -14.93
C ILE A 197 3.85 0.12 -13.68
N LEU A 198 3.72 0.78 -12.51
CA LEU A 198 3.44 0.09 -11.24
C LEU A 198 2.06 -0.58 -11.24
N LYS A 199 1.03 0.07 -11.79
CA LYS A 199 -0.32 -0.49 -11.94
C LYS A 199 -0.30 -1.74 -12.82
N LYS A 200 0.33 -1.68 -14.01
CA LYS A 200 0.49 -2.82 -14.93
C LYS A 200 1.20 -3.99 -14.25
N LYS A 201 2.28 -3.73 -13.50
CA LYS A 201 3.01 -4.76 -12.72
C LYS A 201 2.12 -5.40 -11.65
N ARG A 202 1.32 -4.60 -10.93
CA ARG A 202 0.38 -5.09 -9.90
C ARG A 202 -0.71 -5.96 -10.52
N GLU A 203 -1.35 -5.52 -11.59
CA GLU A 203 -2.42 -6.25 -12.29
C GLU A 203 -1.91 -7.56 -12.89
N ALA A 204 -0.70 -7.56 -13.47
CA ALA A 204 -0.04 -8.77 -13.94
C ALA A 204 0.22 -9.77 -12.80
N SER A 205 0.66 -9.29 -11.63
CA SER A 205 0.86 -10.14 -10.44
C SER A 205 -0.46 -10.73 -9.93
N ILE A 206 -1.52 -9.91 -9.83
CA ILE A 206 -2.86 -10.34 -9.39
C ILE A 206 -3.43 -11.37 -10.36
N SER A 207 -3.39 -11.10 -11.67
CA SER A 207 -3.91 -12.02 -12.69
C SER A 207 -3.15 -13.36 -12.68
N ARG A 208 -1.83 -13.37 -12.48
CA ARG A 208 -1.04 -14.60 -12.30
C ARG A 208 -1.49 -15.38 -11.07
N ARG A 209 -1.74 -14.70 -9.95
CA ARG A 209 -2.22 -15.34 -8.71
C ARG A 209 -3.63 -15.94 -8.90
N LEU A 210 -4.55 -15.19 -9.50
CA LEU A 210 -5.90 -15.67 -9.80
C LEU A 210 -5.89 -16.86 -10.76
N LYS A 211 -5.05 -16.84 -11.81
CA LYS A 211 -4.86 -17.97 -12.73
C LYS A 211 -4.31 -19.21 -12.00
N LYS A 212 -3.37 -19.04 -11.07
CA LYS A 212 -2.85 -20.16 -10.24
C LYS A 212 -3.93 -20.73 -9.33
N GLU A 213 -4.66 -19.88 -8.60
CA GLU A 213 -5.75 -20.31 -7.72
C GLU A 213 -6.88 -20.99 -8.50
N ALA A 214 -7.21 -20.52 -9.70
CA ALA A 214 -8.19 -21.15 -10.58
C ALA A 214 -7.71 -22.54 -11.07
N LYS A 215 -6.44 -22.66 -11.45
CA LYS A 215 -5.83 -23.95 -11.84
C LYS A 215 -5.84 -24.95 -10.68
N GLU A 216 -5.51 -24.52 -9.46
CA GLU A 216 -5.57 -25.36 -8.26
C GLU A 216 -6.99 -25.81 -7.95
N LYS A 217 -7.96 -24.90 -7.94
CA LYS A 217 -9.38 -25.22 -7.76
C LYS A 217 -9.90 -26.18 -8.84
N ALA A 218 -9.47 -26.03 -10.10
CA ALA A 218 -9.83 -26.94 -11.19
C ALA A 218 -9.23 -28.34 -10.99
N LYS A 219 -7.96 -28.44 -10.59
CA LYS A 219 -7.31 -29.72 -10.24
C LYS A 219 -8.01 -30.39 -9.07
N GLU A 220 -8.36 -29.64 -8.03
CA GLU A 220 -9.08 -30.14 -6.87
C GLU A 220 -10.48 -30.67 -7.26
N ARG A 221 -11.23 -29.92 -8.09
CA ARG A 221 -12.54 -30.37 -8.62
C ARG A 221 -12.42 -31.66 -9.43
N LYS A 222 -11.39 -31.79 -10.29
CA LYS A 222 -11.12 -33.02 -11.04
C LYS A 222 -10.82 -34.19 -10.11
N ARG A 223 -9.97 -34.00 -9.09
CA ARG A 223 -9.67 -35.02 -8.07
C ARG A 223 -10.94 -35.48 -7.33
N ARG A 224 -11.75 -34.54 -6.85
CA ARG A 224 -13.03 -34.83 -6.18
C ARG A 224 -14.03 -35.56 -7.09
N ARG A 225 -14.07 -35.26 -8.40
CA ARG A 225 -14.93 -35.97 -9.37
C ARG A 225 -14.49 -37.43 -9.55
N ILE A 226 -13.17 -37.66 -9.68
CA ILE A 226 -12.60 -39.02 -9.81
C ILE A 226 -12.87 -39.83 -8.54
N GLU A 227 -12.68 -39.24 -7.37
CA GLU A 227 -12.94 -39.88 -6.08
C GLU A 227 -14.41 -40.31 -5.94
N ARG A 228 -15.35 -39.40 -6.20
CA ARG A 228 -16.79 -39.72 -6.20
C ARG A 228 -17.16 -40.81 -7.22
N ALA A 229 -16.53 -40.82 -8.40
CA ALA A 229 -16.77 -41.85 -9.39
C ALA A 229 -16.26 -43.23 -8.92
N LYS A 230 -15.11 -43.28 -8.24
CA LYS A 230 -14.60 -44.51 -7.61
C LYS A 230 -15.50 -45.00 -6.48
N GLU A 231 -16.03 -44.10 -5.65
CA GLU A 231 -16.99 -44.44 -4.60
C GLU A 231 -18.27 -45.05 -5.17
N ARG A 232 -18.86 -44.42 -6.20
CA ARG A 232 -20.06 -44.94 -6.89
C ARG A 232 -19.84 -46.34 -7.46
N LYS A 233 -18.70 -46.58 -8.13
CA LYS A 233 -18.35 -47.92 -8.64
C LYS A 233 -18.23 -48.96 -7.51
N LYS A 234 -17.64 -48.59 -6.36
CA LYS A 234 -17.55 -49.48 -5.19
C LYS A 234 -18.93 -49.78 -4.60
N GLU A 235 -19.84 -48.82 -4.56
CA GLU A 235 -21.22 -49.02 -4.10
C GLU A 235 -22.04 -49.91 -5.05
N GLU A 236 -21.89 -49.75 -6.37
CA GLU A 236 -22.52 -50.63 -7.37
C GLU A 236 -22.04 -52.08 -7.26
N ILE A 237 -20.74 -52.31 -7.05
CA ILE A 237 -20.18 -53.65 -6.83
C ILE A 237 -20.73 -54.27 -5.53
N LYS A 238 -20.96 -53.47 -4.48
CA LYS A 238 -21.59 -53.95 -3.23
C LYS A 238 -23.07 -54.32 -3.41
N LYS A 239 -23.81 -53.60 -4.27
CA LYS A 239 -25.23 -53.88 -4.56
C LYS A 239 -25.44 -55.09 -5.48
N LYS A 240 -24.44 -55.47 -6.30
CA LYS A 240 -24.50 -56.64 -7.20
C LYS A 240 -24.10 -57.98 -6.55
N LYS A 241 -23.75 -58.03 -5.25
CA LYS A 241 -23.55 -59.30 -4.54
C LYS A 241 -24.91 -59.94 -4.20
N PRO A 242 -25.18 -61.20 -4.58
CA PRO A 242 -26.48 -61.83 -4.37
C PRO A 242 -26.75 -62.09 -2.89
N SER A 243 -27.98 -61.78 -2.45
CA SER A 243 -28.50 -62.15 -1.14
C SER A 243 -28.65 -63.67 -1.04
N LYS A 244 -27.77 -64.33 -0.28
CA LYS A 244 -28.00 -65.72 0.13
C LYS A 244 -29.18 -65.76 1.11
N LYS A 245 -30.25 -66.48 0.73
CA LYS A 245 -31.44 -66.77 1.55
C LYS A 245 -31.02 -67.39 2.90
N PRO A 246 -31.72 -67.11 4.02
CA PRO A 246 -31.44 -67.77 5.29
C PRO A 246 -32.05 -69.18 5.26
N VAL A 247 -31.21 -70.21 5.39
CA VAL A 247 -31.65 -71.59 5.58
C VAL A 247 -32.23 -71.74 6.99
N LYS A 248 -33.44 -72.30 7.06
CA LYS A 248 -34.19 -72.66 8.27
C LYS A 248 -33.60 -73.91 8.93
N LYS A 249 -33.52 -73.84 10.27
CA LYS A 249 -33.74 -74.88 11.31
C LYS A 249 -32.82 -76.12 11.32
N THR A 250 -32.15 -76.29 12.46
CA THR A 250 -32.48 -77.38 13.41
C THR A 250 -32.33 -76.88 14.85
N LYS A 251 -33.33 -77.22 15.67
CA LYS A 251 -33.43 -76.88 17.09
C LYS A 251 -32.64 -77.91 17.90
N LYS A 252 -31.84 -77.48 18.87
CA LYS A 252 -31.65 -78.21 20.14
C LYS A 252 -31.96 -77.27 21.29
N LYS A 253 -33.06 -77.56 21.98
CA LYS A 253 -33.46 -77.02 23.29
C LYS A 253 -32.88 -77.94 24.35
N LEU A 254 -32.34 -77.35 25.43
CA LEU A 254 -32.26 -77.80 26.84
C LEU A 254 -31.39 -76.71 27.51
N VAL A 255 -31.68 -76.01 28.62
CA VAL A 255 -32.74 -75.94 29.63
C VAL A 255 -32.64 -74.54 30.26
N LYS A 256 -33.78 -73.99 30.70
CA LYS A 256 -33.93 -72.75 31.48
C LYS A 256 -33.27 -72.87 32.87
N LYS A 257 -32.59 -71.82 33.33
CA LYS A 257 -32.76 -71.30 34.70
C LYS A 257 -32.93 -69.78 34.67
N THR A 258 -33.98 -69.33 35.36
CA THR A 258 -34.58 -67.99 35.36
C THR A 258 -34.10 -67.12 36.55
N LYS A 259 -34.47 -65.82 36.48
CA LYS A 259 -34.60 -64.80 37.56
C LYS A 259 -33.31 -64.01 37.87
N LYS A 260 -33.28 -62.68 38.00
CA LYS A 260 -34.31 -61.62 38.22
C LYS A 260 -33.73 -60.25 37.77
N LYS A 261 -34.58 -59.31 37.32
CA LYS A 261 -34.42 -57.85 37.50
C LYS A 261 -35.30 -57.42 38.69
N PRO A 262 -34.99 -56.31 39.37
CA PRO A 262 -35.77 -55.08 39.16
C PRO A 262 -34.92 -53.78 39.24
N SER A 263 -35.17 -52.79 38.36
CA SER A 263 -35.70 -51.42 38.65
C SER A 263 -34.79 -50.52 39.50
N LYS A 264 -34.45 -49.27 39.14
CA LYS A 264 -35.30 -48.07 38.97
C LYS A 264 -34.64 -46.98 38.07
N LYS A 265 -35.51 -46.09 37.56
CA LYS A 265 -35.37 -44.98 36.58
C LYS A 265 -34.76 -43.68 37.21
N PRO A 266 -34.89 -42.47 36.60
CA PRO A 266 -34.55 -41.94 35.25
C PRO A 266 -33.63 -40.69 35.35
N VAL A 267 -33.19 -40.06 34.23
CA VAL A 267 -33.27 -38.58 34.01
C VAL A 267 -32.84 -38.19 32.58
N LYS A 268 -33.80 -37.56 31.90
CA LYS A 268 -33.80 -36.50 30.87
C LYS A 268 -32.74 -36.42 29.75
N LYS A 269 -33.28 -36.61 28.54
CA LYS A 269 -32.99 -35.92 27.27
C LYS A 269 -32.47 -34.47 27.45
N THR A 270 -31.40 -34.11 26.74
CA THR A 270 -31.37 -32.85 25.97
C THR A 270 -30.69 -33.04 24.62
N LYS A 271 -31.46 -32.75 23.56
CA LYS A 271 -30.98 -32.52 22.20
C LYS A 271 -30.18 -31.20 22.20
N LYS A 272 -28.92 -31.18 21.77
CA LYS A 272 -28.30 -29.95 21.26
C LYS A 272 -28.26 -30.01 19.73
N LYS A 273 -29.15 -29.20 19.14
CA LYS A 273 -29.21 -28.84 17.73
C LYS A 273 -27.87 -28.24 17.30
N LEU A 274 -27.31 -28.71 16.18
CA LEU A 274 -26.35 -27.92 15.39
C LEU A 274 -27.08 -26.69 14.83
N VAL A 275 -26.75 -25.50 15.35
CA VAL A 275 -27.23 -24.23 14.82
C VAL A 275 -26.34 -23.80 13.64
N LYS A 276 -27.02 -23.54 12.53
CA LYS A 276 -26.52 -23.07 11.23
C LYS A 276 -25.65 -21.81 11.36
N LYS A 277 -24.41 -21.89 10.87
CA LYS A 277 -23.41 -20.79 10.81
C LYS A 277 -23.64 -19.79 9.66
N THR A 278 -24.86 -19.71 9.11
CA THR A 278 -25.12 -18.99 7.84
C THR A 278 -25.73 -17.58 7.99
N ASN A 279 -25.96 -17.07 9.21
CA ASN A 279 -26.68 -15.80 9.40
C ASN A 279 -25.86 -14.61 9.94
N LEU A 280 -24.55 -14.73 10.13
CA LEU A 280 -23.71 -13.59 10.59
C LEU A 280 -23.30 -12.64 9.45
N LEU A 281 -23.09 -13.15 8.23
CA LEU A 281 -22.68 -12.32 7.08
C LEU A 281 -23.79 -11.40 6.55
N LYS A 282 -25.07 -11.80 6.65
CA LYS A 282 -26.19 -10.95 6.20
C LYS A 282 -26.49 -9.77 7.15
N LYS A 283 -26.10 -9.85 8.43
CA LYS A 283 -26.27 -8.73 9.40
C LYS A 283 -25.21 -7.65 9.25
N MET A 284 -23.99 -7.96 8.80
CA MET A 284 -22.95 -6.95 8.55
C MET A 284 -23.22 -6.13 7.28
N VAL A 285 -23.75 -6.75 6.22
CA VAL A 285 -24.06 -6.05 4.96
C VAL A 285 -25.21 -5.03 5.11
N LYS A 286 -26.17 -5.27 6.01
CA LYS A 286 -27.26 -4.30 6.30
C LYS A 286 -26.81 -3.11 7.16
N LYS A 287 -25.71 -3.23 7.94
CA LYS A 287 -25.21 -2.14 8.78
C LYS A 287 -24.37 -1.14 7.96
N ILE A 288 -23.69 -1.60 6.91
CA ILE A 288 -22.88 -0.76 6.02
C ILE A 288 -23.75 0.06 5.04
N LYS A 289 -24.90 -0.47 4.60
CA LYS A 289 -25.84 0.27 3.72
C LYS A 289 -26.69 1.34 4.42
N LYS A 290 -26.72 1.38 5.76
CA LYS A 290 -27.46 2.41 6.53
C LYS A 290 -26.60 3.62 6.92
N THR A 291 -25.27 3.52 6.83
CA THR A 291 -24.36 4.64 7.13
C THR A 291 -23.97 5.46 5.89
N SER A 292 -24.30 5.00 4.68
CA SER A 292 -24.03 5.72 3.42
C SER A 292 -25.23 6.53 2.90
N LYS A 293 -26.24 6.79 3.74
CA LYS A 293 -27.42 7.60 3.37
C LYS A 293 -27.73 8.74 4.36
N LYS A 294 -26.78 9.03 5.25
CA LYS A 294 -26.75 10.21 6.14
C LYS A 294 -25.29 10.65 6.29
N LYS A 295 -24.77 11.29 5.25
CA LYS A 295 -23.68 12.27 5.23
C LYS A 295 -23.46 12.67 3.79
#